data_AF-A0AA50VH91-F1
#
_entry.id   AF-A0AA50VH91-F1
#
_cell.length_a   1.000
_cell.length_b   1.000
_cell.length_c   1.000
_cell.angle_alpha   90.00
_cell.angle_beta   90.00
_cell.angle_gamma   90.00
#
_symmetry.space_group_name_H-M   'P 1'
#
loop_
_entity.id
_entity.type
_entity.pdbx_description
1 polymer ?
#
loop_
_entity_poly.entity_id
_entity_poly.type
_entity_poly.pdbx_seq_one_letter_code
_entity_poly.pdbx_strand_id
1 'polypeptide(L)' 'EETGFDISKLINKNEFIEAVIHDQIVRLYIVGHIPRDTKFQPRTRYEIKACEWFALADLPSSRK' A
#
# COMPACT_ATOMS: atom_id res chain seq x y z
N GLU A 1 5.46 -6.09 7.84
CA GLU A 1 5.88 -7.48 7.58
C GLU A 1 6.25 -7.67 6.12
N GLU A 2 5.33 -7.33 5.23
CA GLU A 2 5.45 -7.47 3.77
C GLU A 2 6.47 -6.55 3.08
N THR A 3 6.70 -5.32 3.60
CA THR A 3 7.61 -4.35 2.96
C THR A 3 8.89 -4.07 3.74
N GLY A 4 8.96 -4.54 4.99
CA GLY A 4 10.07 -4.23 5.90
C GLY A 4 10.16 -2.76 6.37
N PHE A 5 9.27 -1.88 5.89
CA PHE A 5 9.29 -0.45 6.15
C PHE A 5 8.38 -0.06 7.32
N ASP A 6 8.87 0.77 8.24
CA ASP A 6 8.10 1.26 9.39
C ASP A 6 7.35 2.55 9.04
N ILE A 7 6.01 2.48 9.05
CA ILE A 7 5.09 3.59 8.76
C ILE A 7 4.54 4.28 10.02
N SER A 8 4.94 3.85 11.22
CA SER A 8 4.30 4.30 12.48
C SER A 8 4.31 5.81 12.69
N LYS A 9 5.31 6.51 12.13
CA LYS A 9 5.45 7.97 12.20
C LYS A 9 4.80 8.72 11.03
N LEU A 10 4.36 7.99 10.00
CA LEU A 10 3.88 8.54 8.74
C LEU A 10 2.37 8.35 8.57
N ILE A 11 1.79 7.36 9.26
CA ILE A 11 0.38 7.05 9.17
C ILE A 11 -0.51 8.12 9.82
N ASN A 12 -1.54 8.57 9.11
CA ASN A 12 -2.61 9.39 9.66
C ASN A 12 -3.90 8.55 9.74
N LYS A 13 -4.45 8.40 10.95
CA LYS A 13 -5.67 7.58 11.18
C LYS A 13 -6.92 8.13 10.50
N ASN A 14 -6.92 9.43 10.17
CA ASN A 14 -8.04 10.09 9.52
C ASN A 14 -7.96 10.05 7.99
N GLU A 15 -6.83 9.60 7.43
CA GLU A 15 -6.62 9.49 5.98
C GLU A 15 -6.66 8.03 5.56
N PHE A 16 -7.85 7.59 5.15
CA PHE A 16 -8.08 6.22 4.70
C PHE A 16 -9.14 6.16 3.61
N ILE A 17 -9.09 5.07 2.86
CA ILE A 17 -10.15 4.62 1.96
C ILE A 17 -10.75 3.38 2.60
N GLU A 18 -12.07 3.35 2.73
CA GLU A 18 -12.80 2.19 3.23
C GLU A 18 -13.84 1.74 2.20
N ALA A 19 -13.93 0.44 2.00
CA ALA A 19 -14.92 -0.18 1.13
C ALA A 19 -15.34 -1.54 1.68
N VAL A 20 -16.56 -1.97 1.35
CA VAL A 20 -16.99 -3.35 1.56
C VAL A 20 -16.71 -4.13 0.28
N ILE A 21 -15.86 -5.15 0.37
CA ILE A 21 -15.45 -6.01 -0.74
C ILE A 21 -15.66 -7.46 -0.30
N HIS A 22 -16.46 -8.23 -1.05
CA HIS A 22 -16.81 -9.61 -0.69
C HIS A 22 -17.32 -9.76 0.76
N ASP A 23 -18.25 -8.89 1.17
CA ASP A 23 -18.82 -8.81 2.53
C ASP A 23 -17.80 -8.57 3.67
N GLN A 24 -16.59 -8.15 3.33
CA GLN A 24 -15.56 -7.75 4.28
C GLN A 24 -15.28 -6.26 4.20
N ILE A 25 -15.15 -5.60 5.35
CA ILE A 25 -14.71 -4.20 5.42
C ILE A 25 -13.21 -4.16 5.20
N VAL A 26 -12.79 -3.57 4.09
CA VAL A 26 -11.39 -3.33 3.74
C VAL A 26 -11.08 -1.86 3.96
N ARG A 27 -10.06 -1.58 4.75
CA ARG A 27 -9.56 -0.22 5.02
C ARG A 27 -8.09 -0.09 4.63
N LEU A 28 -7.80 0.86 3.76
CA LEU A 28 -6.45 1.20 3.30
C LEU A 28 -6.08 2.59 3.79
N TYR A 29 -5.03 2.71 4.61
CA TYR A 29 -4.51 4.02 5.05
C TYR A 29 -3.58 4.61 4.00
N ILE A 30 -3.71 5.91 3.77
CA ILE A 30 -2.88 6.62 2.80
C ILE A 30 -1.60 7.07 3.52
N VAL A 31 -0.44 6.69 2.99
CA VAL A 31 0.87 7.09 3.49
C VAL A 31 1.67 7.71 2.35
N GLY A 32 1.89 9.02 2.44
CA GLY A 32 2.59 9.80 1.42
C GLY A 32 4.06 10.06 1.72
N HIS A 33 4.71 10.81 0.82
CA HIS A 33 6.05 11.37 0.99
C HIS A 33 7.18 10.34 1.19
N ILE A 34 7.00 9.11 0.70
CA ILE A 34 8.04 8.10 0.73
C ILE A 34 9.01 8.32 -0.44
N PRO A 35 10.33 8.39 -0.20
CA PRO A 35 11.33 8.48 -1.27
C PRO A 35 11.22 7.29 -2.24
N ARG A 36 11.32 7.53 -3.55
CA ARG A 36 11.19 6.47 -4.57
C ARG A 36 12.31 5.44 -4.53
N ASP A 37 13.46 5.80 -3.99
CA ASP A 37 14.64 4.95 -3.80
C ASP A 37 14.56 4.07 -2.54
N THR A 38 13.50 4.21 -1.74
CA THR A 38 13.24 3.36 -0.57
C THR A 38 13.24 1.89 -0.98
N LYS A 39 14.06 1.09 -0.29
CA LYS A 39 14.16 -0.35 -0.51
C LYS A 39 13.11 -1.08 0.31
N PHE A 40 12.11 -1.62 -0.36
CA PHE A 40 11.12 -2.50 0.25
C PHE A 40 11.56 -3.96 0.13
N GLN A 41 11.51 -4.69 1.23
CA GLN A 41 11.83 -6.11 1.28
C GLN A 41 10.97 -6.82 2.33
N PRO A 42 10.30 -7.93 1.99
CA PRO A 42 9.55 -8.70 2.97
C PRO A 42 10.48 -9.29 4.04
N ARG A 43 9.98 -9.37 5.27
CA ARG A 43 10.71 -10.02 6.38
C ARG A 43 10.64 -11.55 6.29
N THR A 44 9.58 -12.06 5.66
CA THR A 44 9.29 -13.47 5.40
C THR A 44 9.77 -13.87 3.99
N ARG A 45 10.28 -15.10 3.85
CA ARG A 45 10.81 -15.59 2.56
C ARG A 45 9.68 -16.17 1.70
N TYR A 46 9.75 -15.92 0.39
CA TYR A 46 8.86 -16.49 -0.64
C TYR A 46 7.39 -16.06 -0.60
N GLU A 47 7.03 -15.02 0.16
CA GLU A 47 5.66 -14.50 0.19
C GLU A 47 5.38 -13.42 -0.87
N ILE A 48 6.35 -12.54 -1.13
CA ILE A 48 6.21 -11.45 -2.10
C ILE A 48 7.19 -11.64 -3.26
N LYS A 49 6.64 -11.68 -4.48
CA LYS A 49 7.41 -11.86 -5.72
C LYS A 49 8.13 -10.57 -6.16
N ALA A 50 7.48 -9.41 -6.02
CA ALA A 50 8.01 -8.10 -6.37
C ALA A 50 7.34 -7.00 -5.54
N CYS A 51 8.09 -5.95 -5.21
CA CYS A 51 7.57 -4.75 -4.57
C CYS A 51 8.13 -3.54 -5.32
N GLU A 52 7.27 -2.89 -6.10
CA GLU A 52 7.67 -1.84 -7.04
C GLU A 52 6.67 -0.68 -7.00
N TRP A 53 7.13 0.51 -7.37
CA TRP A 53 6.26 1.68 -7.51
C TRP A 53 5.52 1.62 -8.84
N PHE A 54 4.22 1.91 -8.80
CA PHE A 54 3.37 2.06 -9.99
C PHE A 54 2.92 3.52 -10.13
N ALA A 55 2.82 4.02 -11.37
CA ALA A 55 2.24 5.32 -11.60
C ALA A 55 0.71 5.22 -11.47
N LEU A 56 0.11 6.14 -10.71
CA LEU A 56 -1.35 6.16 -10.52
C LEU A 56 -2.12 6.31 -11.85
N ALA A 57 -1.53 7.01 -12.81
CA ALA A 57 -2.11 7.20 -14.14
C ALA A 57 -2.17 5.88 -14.96
N ASP A 58 -1.32 4.91 -14.63
CA ASP A 58 -1.26 3.61 -15.32
C ASP A 58 -2.23 2.59 -14.71
N LEU A 59 -2.83 2.91 -13.55
CA LEU A 59 -3.79 2.03 -12.91
C LEU A 59 -5.08 1.96 -13.74
N PRO A 60 -5.64 0.76 -13.94
CA PRO A 60 -6.89 0.61 -14.67
C PRO A 60 -8.02 1.31 -13.90
N SER A 61 -8.59 2.37 -14.48
CA SER A 61 -9.81 2.98 -13.95
C SER A 61 -11.02 2.23 -14.47
N SER A 62 -11.79 1.55 -13.61
CA SER A 62 -13.14 1.14 -13.98
C SER A 62 -14.04 2.39 -13.99
N ARG A 63 -14.02 3.14 -15.09
CA ARG A 63 -15.16 4.03 -15.38
C ARG A 63 -16.32 3.11 -15.75
N LYS A 64 -17.27 2.93 -14.83
CA LYS A 64 -18.63 2.60 -15.23
C LYS A 64 -19.27 3.83 -15.88
#